data_AF-A0A519ZT57-F1
#
_entry.id   AF-A0A519ZT57-F1
#
_cell.length_a   1.000
_cell.length_b   1.000
_cell.length_c   1.000
_cell.angle_alpha   90.00
_cell.angle_beta   90.00
_cell.angle_gamma   90.00
#
_symmetry.space_group_name_H-M   'P 1'
#
loop_
_entity.id
_entity.type
_entity.pdbx_description
1 polymer ?
#
loop_
_entity_poly.entity_id
_entity_poly.type
_entity_poly.pdbx_seq_one_letter_code
_entity_poly.pdbx_strand_id
1 'polypeptide(L)' 'CHPLGLDDCQVTIEAVQPDSLLIECTVRVTGKTGIEMEALTGASVAALTVYDMCKAMSHHIVIEEIRLVEKTGGKSDFKI' A
#
# COMPACT_ATOMS: atom_id res chain seq x y z
N CYS A 1 4.14 1.65 16.05
CA CYS A 1 3.80 0.30 15.54
C CYS A 1 4.11 -0.71 16.64
N HIS A 2 3.21 -1.67 16.86
CA HIS A 2 3.45 -2.79 17.78
C HIS A 2 3.78 -4.02 16.95
N PRO A 3 4.68 -4.92 17.41
CA PRO A 3 4.90 -6.19 16.73
C PRO A 3 3.59 -7.01 16.68
N LEU A 4 3.14 -7.33 15.47
CA LEU A 4 1.93 -8.12 15.19
C LEU A 4 2.26 -9.17 14.13
N GLY A 5 1.75 -10.39 14.29
CA GLY A 5 1.78 -11.38 13.22
C GLY A 5 0.66 -11.08 12.23
N LEU A 6 0.99 -10.74 10.99
CA LEU A 6 -0.01 -10.53 9.94
C LEU A 6 -0.64 -11.88 9.55
N ASP A 7 -1.96 -11.88 9.39
CA ASP A 7 -2.70 -13.04 8.92
C ASP A 7 -2.66 -13.12 7.39
N ASP A 8 -2.69 -11.96 6.72
CA ASP A 8 -2.63 -11.83 5.27
C ASP A 8 -2.01 -10.49 4.85
N CYS A 9 -1.30 -10.50 3.73
CA CYS A 9 -0.72 -9.32 3.11
C CYS A 9 -0.70 -9.50 1.59
N GLN A 10 -1.53 -8.72 0.90
CA GLN A 10 -1.67 -8.76 -0.55
C GLN A 10 -1.26 -7.41 -1.14
N VAL A 11 -0.50 -7.48 -2.23
CA VAL A 11 -0.12 -6.31 -3.03
C VAL A 11 -0.53 -6.60 -4.47
N THR A 12 -1.36 -5.74 -5.04
CA THR A 12 -1.71 -5.75 -6.46
C THR A 12 -1.09 -4.54 -7.14
N ILE A 13 -0.68 -4.73 -8.39
CA ILE A 13 -0.10 -3.67 -9.23
C ILE A 13 -0.76 -3.79 -10.60
N GLU A 14 -1.46 -2.73 -11.01
CA GLU A 14 -2.22 -2.72 -12.26
C GLU A 14 -1.87 -1.48 -13.10
N ALA A 15 -1.76 -1.65 -14.41
CA ALA A 15 -1.65 -0.53 -15.33
C ALA A 15 -3.04 0.08 -15.55
N VAL A 16 -3.22 1.32 -15.10
CA VAL A 16 -4.51 2.02 -15.18
C VAL A 16 -4.54 3.05 -16.31
N GLN A 17 -3.36 3.51 -16.75
CA GLN A 17 -3.15 4.38 -17.91
C GLN A 17 -1.85 3.95 -18.61
N PRO A 18 -1.56 4.43 -19.84
CA PRO A 18 -0.35 4.04 -20.56
C PRO A 18 0.97 4.25 -19.80
N ASP A 19 1.00 5.21 -18.88
CA ASP A 19 2.17 5.63 -18.10
C ASP A 19 1.92 5.62 -16.58
N SER A 20 0.82 5.02 -16.11
CA SER A 20 0.44 5.04 -14.69
C SER A 20 0.16 3.63 -14.16
N LEU A 21 0.69 3.36 -12.97
CA LEU A 21 0.46 2.13 -12.21
C LEU A 21 -0.32 2.45 -10.95
N LEU A 22 -1.39 1.70 -10.70
CA LEU A 22 -2.09 1.69 -9.42
C LEU A 22 -1.56 0.55 -8.57
N ILE A 23 -1.15 0.87 -7.33
CA ILE A 23 -0.67 -0.10 -6.36
C ILE A 23 -1.64 -0.13 -5.20
N GLU A 24 -2.24 -1.29 -4.93
CA GLU A 24 -3.09 -1.48 -3.76
C GLU A 24 -2.46 -2.50 -2.82
N CYS A 25 -2.39 -2.16 -1.54
CA CYS A 25 -1.92 -3.05 -0.49
C CYS A 25 -3.04 -3.29 0.51
N THR A 26 -3.47 -4.54 0.64
CA THR A 26 -4.46 -4.97 1.62
C THR A 26 -3.80 -5.87 2.64
N VAL A 27 -3.93 -5.52 3.92
CA VAL A 27 -3.41 -6.29 5.04
C VAL A 27 -4.54 -6.69 5.97
N ARG A 28 -4.43 -7.88 6.57
CA ARG A 28 -5.38 -8.40 7.55
C ARG A 28 -4.64 -8.88 8.79
N VAL A 29 -5.20 -8.56 9.95
CA VAL A 29 -4.76 -9.13 11.21
C VAL A 29 -5.92 -9.29 12.19
N THR A 30 -5.84 -10.32 13.01
CA THR A 30 -6.64 -10.48 14.22
C THR A 30 -5.85 -9.91 15.40
N GLY A 31 -6.05 -8.63 15.71
CA GLY A 31 -5.25 -7.91 16.70
C GLY A 31 -6.03 -6.87 17.50
N LYS A 32 -5.38 -6.27 18.50
CA LYS A 32 -5.96 -5.21 19.36
C LYS A 32 -5.76 -3.79 18.82
N THR A 33 -4.97 -3.63 17.77
CA THR A 33 -4.63 -2.33 17.18
C THR A 33 -4.94 -2.33 15.70
N GLY A 34 -5.20 -1.13 15.15
CA GLY A 34 -5.28 -0.95 13.70
C GLY A 34 -3.94 -1.26 13.03
N ILE A 35 -4.03 -1.58 11.74
CA ILE A 35 -2.91 -1.94 10.86
C ILE A 35 -2.83 -1.05 9.61
N GLU A 36 -3.26 0.20 9.75
CA GLU A 36 -3.22 1.20 8.68
C GLU A 36 -1.78 1.42 8.19
N MET A 37 -0.81 1.39 9.11
CA MET A 37 0.60 1.62 8.81
C MET A 37 1.21 0.49 7.99
N GLU A 38 0.79 -0.75 8.22
CA GLU A 38 1.24 -1.93 7.50
C GLU A 38 0.76 -1.88 6.04
N ALA A 39 -0.48 -1.46 5.80
CA ALA A 39 -1.03 -1.23 4.45
C ALA A 39 -0.26 -0.12 3.72
N LEU A 40 -0.14 1.06 4.36
CA LEU A 40 0.49 2.23 3.77
C LEU A 40 1.98 1.99 3.50
N THR A 41 2.67 1.29 4.40
CA THR A 41 4.09 0.94 4.22
C THR A 41 4.26 -0.07 3.10
N GLY A 42 3.39 -1.09 3.02
CA GLY A 42 3.41 -2.07 1.94
C GLY A 42 3.26 -1.42 0.56
N ALA A 43 2.27 -0.54 0.40
CA ALA A 43 2.07 0.22 -0.83
C ALA A 43 3.27 1.14 -1.15
N SER A 44 3.82 1.83 -0.14
CA SER A 44 4.98 2.72 -0.30
C SER A 44 6.22 1.97 -0.79
N VAL A 45 6.53 0.83 -0.18
CA VAL A 45 7.70 0.03 -0.54
C VAL A 45 7.52 -0.60 -1.91
N ALA A 46 6.31 -1.05 -2.26
CA ALA A 46 6.01 -1.53 -3.60
C ALA A 46 6.22 -0.42 -4.65
N ALA A 47 5.75 0.81 -4.39
CA ALA A 47 5.98 1.96 -5.27
C ALA A 47 7.48 2.30 -5.41
N LEU A 48 8.24 2.30 -4.31
CA LEU A 48 9.69 2.49 -4.34
C LEU A 48 10.40 1.37 -5.12
N THR A 49 9.91 0.14 -5.04
CA THR A 49 10.45 -0.99 -5.80
C THR A 49 10.21 -0.81 -7.30
N VAL A 50 9.00 -0.38 -7.69
CA VAL A 50 8.69 -0.05 -9.09
C VAL A 50 9.58 1.09 -9.59
N TYR A 51 9.77 2.14 -8.80
CA TYR A 51 10.72 3.20 -9.13
C TYR A 51 12.13 2.62 -9.35
N ASP A 52 12.61 1.78 -8.44
CA ASP A 52 13.94 1.17 -8.53
C ASP A 52 14.13 0.35 -9.82
N MET A 53 13.11 -0.42 -10.22
CA MET A 53 13.14 -1.21 -11.44
C MET A 53 13.13 -0.35 -12.72
N CYS A 54 12.42 0.79 -12.70
CA CYS A 54 12.19 1.62 -13.88
C CYS A 54 13.09 2.85 -13.97
N LYS A 55 13.86 3.20 -12.92
CA LYS A 55 14.69 4.43 -12.86
C LYS A 55 15.74 4.55 -13.98
N ALA A 56 16.13 3.42 -14.60
CA ALA A 56 17.04 3.43 -15.74
C ALA A 56 16.37 3.90 -17.04
N MET A 57 15.04 3.77 -17.15
CA MET A 57 14.26 4.22 -18.31
C MET A 57 13.87 5.69 -18.19
N SER A 58 13.57 6.14 -16.97
CA SER A 58 13.24 7.54 -16.69
C SER A 58 13.50 7.89 -15.23
N HIS A 59 14.13 9.04 -15.00
CA HIS A 59 14.25 9.64 -13.66
C HIS A 59 13.05 10.51 -13.28
N HIS A 60 12.10 10.72 -14.19
CA HIS A 60 10.91 11.56 -13.99
C HIS A 60 9.72 10.78 -13.40
N ILE A 61 9.90 9.52 -13.00
CA ILE A 61 8.85 8.73 -12.35
C ILE A 61 8.47 9.42 -11.04
N VAL A 62 7.17 9.66 -10.84
CA VAL A 62 6.63 10.27 -9.62
C VAL A 62 5.80 9.22 -8.89
N ILE A 63 6.04 9.08 -7.58
CA ILE A 63 5.09 8.41 -6.69
C ILE A 63 4.10 9.49 -6.26
N GLU A 64 2.88 9.45 -6.78
CA GLU A 64 1.88 10.50 -6.60
C GLU A 64 1.29 10.54 -5.18
N GLU A 65 0.18 9.84 -4.96
CA GLU A 65 -0.52 9.82 -3.67
C GLU A 65 -0.41 8.43 -3.04
N ILE A 66 -0.14 8.41 -1.73
CA ILE A 66 -0.26 7.23 -0.88
C ILE A 66 -1.31 7.54 0.17
N ARG A 67 -2.42 6.82 0.15
CA ARG A 67 -3.55 7.04 1.06
C ARG A 67 -4.22 5.75 1.49
N LEU A 68 -4.87 5.79 2.65
CA LEU A 68 -5.73 4.72 3.11
C LEU A 68 -7.06 4.84 2.36
N VAL A 69 -7.54 3.75 1.76
CA VAL A 69 -8.81 3.73 1.02
C VAL A 69 -9.94 3.15 1.86
N GLU A 70 -9.66 2.06 2.58
CA GLU A 70 -10.62 1.38 3.44
C GLU A 70 -9.92 0.82 4.67
N LYS A 71 -10.60 0.86 5.81
CA LYS A 71 -10.20 0.17 7.03
C LYS A 71 -11.45 -0.27 7.78
N THR A 72 -11.49 -1.53 8.16
CA THR A 72 -12.57 -2.12 8.95
C THR A 72 -12.02 -2.70 10.25
N GLY A 73 -12.84 -2.70 11.29
CA GLY A 73 -12.51 -3.27 12.59
C GLY A 73 -11.92 -2.27 13.60
N GLY A 74 -11.92 -2.68 14.88
CA GLY A 74 -11.62 -1.78 16.00
C GLY A 74 -12.83 -0.91 16.36
N LYS A 75 -12.58 0.32 16.82
CA LYS A 75 -13.65 1.22 17.29
C LYS A 75 -14.37 1.98 16.18
N SER A 76 -13.73 2.14 15.02
CA SER A 76 -14.24 2.99 13.94
C SER A 76 -13.78 2.44 12.61
N ASP A 77 -14.69 2.38 11.66
CA ASP A 77 -14.40 2.05 10.27
C ASP A 77 -14.14 3.34 9.48
N PHE A 78 -13.42 3.19 8.36
CA PHE A 78 -13.10 4.28 7.45
C PHE A 78 -13.21 3.79 6.00
N LYS A 79 -13.80 4.60 5.13
CA LYS A 79 -13.87 4.35 3.69
C LYS A 79 -13.99 5.68 2.95
N ILE A 80 -13.19 5.85 1.91
CA ILE A 80 -13.25 7.01 1.00
C ILE A 80 -14.42 6.83 0.02
#